data_AF-A0AAD1ZNY4-F1
#
_entry.id   AF-A0AAD1ZNY4-F1
#
_cell.length_a   1.000
_cell.length_b   1.000
_cell.length_c   1.000
_cell.angle_alpha   90.00
_cell.angle_beta   90.00
_cell.angle_gamma   90.00
#
_symmetry.space_group_name_H-M   'P 1'
#
loop_
_entity.id
_entity.type
_entity.pdbx_description
1 polymer ?
#
loop_
_entity_poly.entity_id
_entity_poly.type
_entity_poly.pdbx_seq_one_letter_code
_entity_poly.pdbx_strand_id
1 'polypeptide(L)'
;MLDSVVAELSSVHECYEISAEYEGKNDPKKLEELGNVLTSLDPGDSIVVAKAFSHMLNLANLAEEVQIAHRQRNKKKKGDYTEESSATTESDIEETLKRLVVDLKKSPQEIL
;
A
#
# COMPACT_ATOMS: atom_id res chain seq x y z
N MET A 1 35.70 -0.90 -6.26
CA MET A 1 34.50 -0.53 -7.04
C MET A 1 33.44 -1.63 -6.97
N LEU A 2 33.77 -2.91 -7.24
CA LEU A 2 32.82 -4.01 -6.97
C LEU A 2 32.52 -4.19 -5.47
N ASP A 3 33.53 -4.04 -4.60
CA ASP A 3 33.36 -4.29 -3.16
C ASP A 3 32.44 -3.26 -2.46
N SER A 4 32.37 -2.01 -2.95
CA SER A 4 31.43 -1.02 -2.37
C SER A 4 30.00 -1.25 -2.83
N VAL A 5 29.78 -1.68 -4.08
CA VAL A 5 28.45 -2.03 -4.59
C VAL A 5 27.87 -3.24 -3.86
N VAL A 6 28.72 -4.21 -3.51
CA VAL A 6 28.31 -5.37 -2.70
C VAL A 6 27.98 -4.97 -1.26
N ALA A 7 28.75 -4.04 -0.67
CA ALA A 7 28.46 -3.50 0.67
C ALA A 7 27.16 -2.68 0.70
N GLU A 8 26.92 -1.81 -0.29
CA GLU A 8 25.69 -1.00 -0.39
C GLU A 8 24.43 -1.87 -0.56
N LEU A 9 24.48 -2.91 -1.40
CA LEU A 9 23.40 -3.89 -1.53
C LEU A 9 23.18 -4.67 -0.21
N SER A 10 24.24 -4.89 0.55
CA SER A 10 24.15 -5.60 1.84
C SER A 10 23.40 -4.77 2.90
N SER A 11 23.66 -3.46 2.99
CA SER A 11 23.01 -2.60 3.99
C SER A 11 21.54 -2.34 3.69
N VAL A 12 21.17 -2.20 2.40
CA VAL A 12 19.75 -2.09 2.00
C VAL A 12 18.99 -3.36 2.36
N HIS A 13 19.57 -4.53 2.06
CA HIS A 13 18.96 -5.82 2.38
C HIS A 13 18.86 -6.06 3.89
N GLU A 14 19.90 -5.74 4.66
CA GLU A 14 19.89 -5.86 6.11
C GLU A 14 18.80 -4.97 6.75
N CYS A 15 18.71 -3.70 6.32
CA CYS A 15 17.64 -2.80 6.77
C CYS A 15 16.24 -3.37 6.44
N TYR A 16 16.10 -4.01 5.28
CA TYR A 16 14.81 -4.59 4.85
C TYR A 16 14.41 -5.76 5.74
N GLU A 17 15.31 -6.71 5.99
CA GLU A 17 15.05 -7.88 6.83
C GLU A 17 14.73 -7.50 8.28
N ILE A 18 15.51 -6.59 8.89
CA ILE A 18 15.25 -6.12 10.25
C ILE A 18 13.88 -5.44 10.34
N SER A 19 13.53 -4.62 9.35
CA SER A 19 12.22 -3.96 9.28
C SER A 19 11.07 -4.96 9.10
N ALA A 20 11.25 -6.00 8.28
CA ALA A 20 10.25 -7.04 8.07
C ALA A 20 10.03 -7.88 9.35
N GLU A 21 11.10 -8.19 10.07
CA GLU A 21 11.02 -8.86 11.38
C GLU A 21 10.30 -7.98 12.42
N TYR A 22 10.56 -6.67 12.40
CA TYR A 22 9.84 -5.71 13.24
C TYR A 22 8.34 -5.72 12.94
N GLU A 23 7.93 -5.59 11.68
CA GLU A 23 6.51 -5.58 11.31
C GLU A 23 5.80 -6.88 11.74
N GLY A 24 6.47 -8.03 11.61
CA GLY A 24 5.91 -9.32 11.99
C GLY A 24 5.76 -9.55 13.50
N LYS A 25 6.62 -8.96 14.34
CA LYS A 25 6.69 -9.24 15.79
C LYS A 25 6.40 -8.04 16.68
N ASN A 26 6.45 -6.83 16.15
CA ASN A 26 6.40 -5.55 16.87
C ASN A 26 7.40 -5.47 18.04
N ASP A 27 8.59 -6.07 17.89
CA ASP A 27 9.64 -6.07 18.92
C ASP A 27 10.47 -4.77 18.83
N PRO A 28 10.41 -3.86 19.83
CA PRO A 28 11.15 -2.61 19.80
C PRO A 28 12.66 -2.77 19.67
N LYS A 29 13.24 -3.92 20.07
CA LYS A 29 14.67 -4.19 19.91
C LYS A 29 15.11 -4.22 18.44
N LYS A 30 14.20 -4.59 17.54
CA LYS A 30 14.48 -4.55 16.09
C LYS A 30 14.64 -3.13 15.57
N LEU A 31 13.95 -2.15 16.17
CA LEU A 31 14.18 -0.74 15.85
C LEU A 31 15.54 -0.25 16.36
N GLU A 32 16.02 -0.76 17.49
CA GLU A 32 17.36 -0.47 18.00
C GLU A 32 18.44 -1.06 17.07
N GLU A 33 18.29 -2.33 16.65
CA GLU A 33 19.15 -2.97 15.66
C GLU A 33 19.18 -2.18 14.34
N LEU A 34 18.02 -1.79 13.82
CA LEU A 34 17.91 -0.96 12.62
C LEU A 34 18.60 0.40 12.79
N GLY A 35 18.38 1.06 13.94
CA GLY A 35 19.01 2.33 14.26
C GLY A 35 20.54 2.25 14.31
N ASN A 36 21.08 1.14 14.82
CA ASN A 36 22.52 0.90 14.84
C ASN A 36 23.10 0.77 13.42
N VAL A 37 22.40 0.06 12.53
CA VAL A 37 22.80 -0.03 11.11
C VAL A 37 22.79 1.37 10.48
N LEU A 38 21.68 2.10 10.59
CA LEU A 38 21.52 3.42 9.98
C LEU A 38 22.52 4.46 10.47
N THR A 39 22.86 4.44 11.77
CA THR A 39 23.82 5.40 12.36
C THR A 39 25.29 5.05 12.07
N SER A 40 25.55 3.84 11.58
CA SER A 40 26.90 3.41 11.17
C SER A 40 27.26 3.76 9.72
N LEU A 41 26.27 4.15 8.91
CA LEU A 41 26.46 4.50 7.50
C LEU A 41 27.14 5.85 7.36
N ASP A 42 28.04 5.99 6.38
CA ASP A 42 28.53 7.30 5.99
C ASP A 42 27.46 8.08 5.20
N PRO A 43 27.64 9.40 4.97
CA PRO A 43 26.65 10.20 4.28
C PRO A 43 26.30 9.71 2.86
N GLY A 44 27.27 9.15 2.12
CA GLY A 44 27.04 8.58 0.80
C GLY A 44 26.13 7.37 0.85
N ASP A 45 26.48 6.41 1.70
CA ASP A 45 25.69 5.18 1.90
C ASP A 45 24.30 5.48 2.45
N SER A 46 24.18 6.46 3.36
CA SER A 46 22.90 6.92 3.89
C SER A 46 21.96 7.42 2.78
N ILE A 47 22.48 8.17 1.80
CA ILE A 47 21.70 8.65 0.66
C ILE A 47 21.27 7.48 -0.22
N VAL A 48 22.16 6.52 -0.48
CA VAL A 48 21.86 5.33 -1.29
C VAL A 48 20.77 4.49 -0.64
N VAL A 49 20.87 4.20 0.66
CA VAL A 49 19.88 3.43 1.41
C VAL A 49 18.53 4.14 1.42
N ALA A 50 18.47 5.43 1.77
CA ALA A 50 17.22 6.19 1.79
C ALA A 50 16.54 6.22 0.41
N LYS A 51 17.34 6.39 -0.65
CA LYS A 51 16.84 6.39 -2.04
C LYS A 51 16.33 5.01 -2.44
N ALA A 52 17.01 3.93 -2.06
CA ALA A 52 16.58 2.57 -2.33
C ALA A 52 15.20 2.27 -1.72
N PHE A 53 14.99 2.58 -0.43
CA PHE A 53 13.70 2.42 0.22
C PHE A 53 12.59 3.29 -0.40
N SER A 54 12.91 4.52 -0.77
CA SER A 54 11.96 5.40 -1.49
C SER A 54 11.54 4.79 -2.83
N HIS A 55 12.48 4.20 -3.58
CA HIS A 55 12.17 3.51 -4.83
C HIS A 55 11.37 2.23 -4.61
N MET A 56 11.70 1.44 -3.58
CA MET A 56 10.92 0.24 -3.21
C MET A 56 9.47 0.61 -2.87
N LEU A 57 9.26 1.69 -2.11
CA LEU A 57 7.91 2.18 -1.79
C LEU A 57 7.14 2.62 -3.03
N ASN A 58 7.79 3.34 -3.95
CA ASN A 58 7.16 3.72 -5.22
C ASN A 58 6.76 2.50 -6.06
N LEU A 59 7.60 1.46 -6.09
CA LEU A 59 7.28 0.21 -6.79
C LEU A 59 6.13 -0.55 -6.12
N ALA A 60 6.10 -0.58 -4.79
CA ALA A 60 5.00 -1.18 -4.03
C ALA A 60 3.67 -0.46 -4.30
N ASN A 61 3.67 0.88 -4.30
CA ASN A 61 2.49 1.68 -4.63
C ASN A 61 2.00 1.41 -6.06
N LEU A 62 2.92 1.38 -7.03
CA LEU A 62 2.55 1.06 -8.43
C LEU A 62 1.96 -0.34 -8.55
N ALA A 63 2.52 -1.33 -7.84
CA ALA A 63 1.96 -2.68 -7.82
C ALA A 63 0.56 -2.71 -7.19
N GLU A 64 0.33 -1.93 -6.12
CA GLU A 64 -0.98 -1.78 -5.50
C GLU A 64 -1.99 -1.11 -6.45
N GLU A 65 -1.62 -0.03 -7.13
CA GLU A 65 -2.46 0.64 -8.13
C GLU A 65 -2.88 -0.31 -9.25
N VAL A 66 -1.93 -1.07 -9.80
CA VAL A 66 -2.20 -2.10 -10.81
C VAL A 66 -3.14 -3.18 -10.26
N GLN A 67 -2.91 -3.63 -9.02
CA GLN A 67 -3.78 -4.61 -8.37
C GLN A 67 -5.19 -4.06 -8.21
N ILE A 68 -5.38 -2.82 -7.76
CA ILE A 68 -6.69 -2.19 -7.59
C ILE A 68 -7.39 -2.02 -8.95
N ALA A 69 -6.68 -1.51 -9.96
CA ALA A 69 -7.22 -1.26 -11.29
C ALA A 69 -7.72 -2.53 -11.98
N HIS A 70 -7.05 -3.68 -11.74
CA HIS A 70 -7.41 -4.97 -12.33
C HIS A 70 -8.15 -5.91 -11.37
N ARG A 71 -8.46 -5.48 -10.14
CA ARG A 71 -9.20 -6.30 -9.18
C ARG A 71 -10.64 -6.50 -9.66
N GLN A 72 -11.10 -7.75 -9.68
CA GLN A 72 -12.49 -8.06 -9.98
C GLN A 72 -13.40 -7.56 -8.85
N ARG A 73 -14.43 -6.76 -9.19
CA ARG A 73 -15.45 -6.31 -8.23
C ARG A 73 -16.28 -7.50 -7.75
N ASN A 74 -16.56 -7.56 -6.45
CA ASN A 74 -17.40 -8.60 -5.87
C ASN A 74 -18.87 -8.31 -6.18
N LYS A 75 -19.51 -9.14 -7.00
CA LYS A 75 -20.93 -9.01 -7.37
C LYS A 75 -21.91 -9.48 -6.29
N LYS A 76 -21.43 -10.17 -5.25
CA LYS A 76 -22.25 -10.63 -4.12
C LYS A 76 -22.28 -9.56 -3.05
N LYS A 77 -23.25 -8.65 -3.17
CA LYS A 77 -23.51 -7.56 -2.23
C LYS A 77 -24.66 -7.93 -1.28
N LYS A 78 -24.52 -7.63 0.01
CA LYS A 78 -25.54 -7.76 1.08
C LYS A 78 -26.66 -6.72 0.96
N GLY A 79 -26.45 -5.62 0.23
CA GLY A 79 -27.44 -4.57 -0.01
C GLY A 79 -27.54 -3.53 1.12
N ASP A 80 -26.53 -3.45 1.99
CA ASP A 80 -26.47 -2.53 3.12
C ASP A 80 -25.52 -1.34 2.86
N TYR A 81 -25.69 -0.23 3.58
CA TYR A 81 -24.86 0.97 3.42
C TYR A 81 -23.38 0.73 3.78
N THR A 82 -23.10 -0.31 4.58
CA THR A 82 -21.75 -0.72 4.96
C THR A 82 -20.90 -1.15 3.75
N GLU A 83 -21.51 -1.40 2.60
CA GLU A 83 -20.82 -1.77 1.36
C GLU A 83 -20.17 -0.58 0.66
N GLU A 84 -20.59 0.65 0.97
CA GLU A 84 -20.05 1.87 0.36
C GLU A 84 -18.70 2.29 0.97
N SER A 85 -18.21 1.60 2.01
CA SER A 85 -16.93 1.94 2.65
C SER A 85 -15.71 1.27 2.00
N SER A 86 -15.89 0.48 0.94
CA SER A 86 -14.81 -0.19 0.23
C SER A 86 -15.04 -0.15 -1.27
N ALA A 87 -14.02 0.25 -2.03
CA ALA A 87 -14.03 0.19 -3.50
C ALA A 87 -14.35 -1.21 -4.07
N THR A 88 -14.16 -2.26 -3.28
CA THR A 88 -14.48 -3.64 -3.69
C THR A 88 -15.98 -3.95 -3.71
N THR A 89 -16.78 -3.16 -2.98
CA THR A 89 -18.22 -3.39 -2.76
C THR A 89 -19.08 -2.16 -3.04
N GLU A 90 -18.48 -0.97 -3.14
CA GLU A 90 -19.21 0.28 -3.38
C GLU A 90 -20.04 0.20 -4.66
N SER A 91 -21.14 0.93 -4.67
CA SER A 91 -22.04 1.02 -5.81
C SER A 91 -21.40 1.88 -6.90
N ASP A 92 -21.37 1.38 -8.14
CA ASP A 92 -21.05 2.26 -9.26
C ASP A 92 -22.22 3.23 -9.53
N ILE A 93 -22.02 4.15 -10.47
CA ILE A 93 -23.04 5.14 -10.79
C ILE A 93 -24.34 4.50 -11.27
N GLU A 94 -24.28 3.42 -12.05
CA GLU A 94 -25.49 2.75 -12.58
C GLU A 94 -26.23 2.02 -11.45
N GLU A 95 -25.50 1.33 -10.58
CA GLU A 95 -26.03 0.67 -9.38
C GLU A 95 -26.69 1.71 -8.45
N THR A 96 -26.07 2.87 -8.25
CA THR A 96 -26.60 3.97 -7.45
C THR A 96 -27.89 4.54 -8.02
N LEU A 97 -27.91 4.82 -9.33
CA LEU A 97 -29.10 5.33 -10.02
C LEU A 97 -30.25 4.31 -9.96
N LYS A 98 -29.96 3.02 -10.15
CA LYS A 98 -30.96 1.94 -10.00
C LYS A 98 -31.53 1.91 -8.58
N ARG A 99 -30.68 2.02 -7.55
CA ARG A 99 -31.10 2.05 -6.15
C ARG A 99 -32.03 3.25 -5.86
N LEU A 100 -31.72 4.42 -6.41
CA LEU A 100 -32.55 5.62 -6.25
C LEU A 100 -33.96 5.43 -6.84
N VAL A 101 -34.06 4.81 -8.02
CA VAL A 101 -35.36 4.59 -8.69
C VAL A 101 -36.13 3.43 -8.08
N VAL A 102 -35.48 2.30 -7.82
CA VAL A 102 -36.14 1.05 -7.39
C VAL A 102 -36.44 1.05 -5.90
N ASP A 103 -35.44 1.33 -5.07
CA ASP A 103 -35.57 1.19 -3.62
C ASP A 103 -36.12 2.47 -2.99
N LEU A 104 -35.63 3.63 -3.45
CA LEU A 104 -36.02 4.95 -2.92
C LEU A 104 -37.16 5.62 -3.70
N LYS A 105 -37.66 4.98 -4.75
CA LYS A 105 -38.82 5.41 -5.56
C LYS A 105 -38.72 6.84 -6.11
N LYS A 106 -37.50 7.30 -6.40
CA LYS A 106 -37.25 8.59 -7.04
C LYS A 106 -37.55 8.52 -8.53
N SER A 107 -38.16 9.57 -9.06
CA SER A 107 -38.37 9.71 -10.49
C SER A 107 -37.06 10.09 -11.20
N PRO A 108 -36.84 9.70 -12.46
CA PRO A 108 -35.64 10.10 -13.21
C PRO A 108 -35.44 11.63 -13.27
N GLN A 109 -36.54 12.39 -13.27
CA GLN A 109 -36.52 13.86 -13.28
C GLN A 109 -36.09 14.48 -11.95
N GLU A 110 -36.19 13.76 -10.83
CA GLU A 110 -35.66 14.22 -9.53
C GLU A 110 -34.17 13.90 -9.36
N ILE A 111 -33.63 13.01 -10.19
CA ILE A 111 -32.24 12.54 -10.13
C ILE A 111 -31.34 13.33 -11.09
N LEU A 112 -31.90 13.81 -12.21
CA LEU A 112 -31.24 14.64 -13.23
C LEU A 112 -31.39 16.13 -12.94
#